data_AF-K1R316-F1
#
_entry.id   AF-K1R316-F1
#
_cell.length_a   1.000
_cell.length_b   1.000
_cell.length_c   1.000
_cell.angle_alpha   90.00
_cell.angle_beta   90.00
_cell.angle_gamma   90.00
#
_symmetry.space_group_name_H-M   'P 1'
#
loop_
_entity.id
_entity.type
_entity.pdbx_description
1 polymer ?
#
loop_
_entity_poly.entity_id
_entity_poly.type
_entity_poly.pdbx_seq_one_letter_code
_entity_poly.pdbx_strand_id
1 'polypeptide(L)'
;MYTLKRTKLSQEDVNNFNSQYPLLEVRYTKVFHDRFLILDKKNVYHIGASLKDAGKKCFGISLIEDAGIVRDILQRLEIETEE
;
A
#
# COMPACT_ATOMS: atom_id res chain seq x y z
N MET A 1 4.67 -1.09 4.46
CA MET A 1 3.69 -1.74 3.56
C MET A 1 2.59 -2.35 4.39
N TYR A 2 1.33 -2.03 4.06
CA TYR A 2 0.16 -2.64 4.69
C TYR A 2 -0.39 -3.74 3.80
N THR A 3 -0.69 -4.90 4.38
CA THR A 3 -1.21 -6.05 3.64
C THR A 3 -2.13 -6.91 4.52
N LEU A 4 -2.82 -7.88 3.92
CA LEU A 4 -3.55 -8.90 4.68
C LEU A 4 -2.58 -9.96 5.24
N LYS A 5 -2.89 -10.51 6.42
CA LYS A 5 -2.10 -11.63 7.03
C LYS A 5 -2.02 -12.87 6.14
N ARG A 6 -3.01 -13.07 5.27
CA ARG A 6 -3.06 -14.22 4.33
C ARG A 6 -2.19 -14.04 3.08
N THR A 7 -1.55 -12.89 2.92
CA THR A 7 -0.65 -12.64 1.78
C THR A 7 0.57 -13.54 1.90
N LYS A 8 1.00 -14.11 0.78
CA LYS A 8 2.20 -14.94 0.68
C LYS A 8 3.45 -14.04 0.60
N LEU A 9 3.74 -13.30 1.67
CA LEU A 9 4.99 -12.58 1.83
C LEU A 9 5.77 -13.24 2.97
N SER A 10 6.88 -13.89 2.64
CA SER A 10 7.73 -14.56 3.63
C SER A 10 8.70 -13.58 4.28
N GLN A 11 9.25 -13.96 5.43
CA GLN A 11 10.32 -13.19 6.07
C GLN A 11 11.58 -13.12 5.18
N GLU A 12 11.83 -14.18 4.40
CA GLU A 12 12.94 -14.23 3.46
C GLU A 12 12.78 -13.20 2.34
N ASP A 13 11.57 -13.03 1.79
CA ASP A 13 11.28 -11.98 0.80
C ASP A 13 11.60 -10.59 1.35
N VAL A 14 11.20 -10.32 2.59
CA VAL A 14 11.48 -9.04 3.28
C VAL A 14 12.98 -8.86 3.51
N ASN A 15 13.69 -9.90 3.93
CA ASN A 15 15.13 -9.85 4.16
C ASN A 15 15.91 -9.59 2.85
N ASN A 16 15.51 -10.24 1.76
CA ASN A 16 16.10 -10.06 0.43
C ASN A 16 15.86 -8.65 -0.13
N PHE A 17 14.72 -8.03 0.20
CA PHE A 17 14.49 -6.62 -0.12
C PHE A 17 15.38 -5.71 0.72
N ASN A 18 15.42 -5.91 2.04
CA ASN A 18 16.18 -5.07 2.98
C ASN A 18 17.70 -5.16 2.79
N SER A 19 18.22 -6.20 2.12
CA SER A 19 19.64 -6.30 1.77
C SER A 19 20.03 -5.37 0.62
N GLN A 20 19.06 -4.95 -0.21
CA GLN A 20 19.28 -4.15 -1.42
C GLN A 20 18.68 -2.73 -1.32
N TYR A 21 17.69 -2.55 -0.45
CA TYR A 21 16.90 -1.32 -0.33
C TYR A 21 16.71 -0.93 1.14
N PRO A 22 16.29 0.33 1.41
CA PRO A 22 15.94 0.74 2.77
C PRO A 22 14.93 -0.18 3.44
N LEU A 23 14.93 -0.19 4.77
CA LEU A 23 14.11 -1.08 5.59
C LEU A 23 12.63 -1.04 5.19
N LEU A 24 12.10 -2.20 4.82
CA LEU A 24 10.70 -2.47 4.59
C LEU A 24 10.03 -2.90 5.88
N GLU A 25 9.19 -2.03 6.42
CA GLU A 25 8.28 -2.38 7.51
C GLU A 25 6.99 -2.98 6.95
N VAL A 26 6.63 -4.20 7.37
CA VAL A 26 5.39 -4.86 6.96
C VAL A 26 4.40 -4.85 8.11
N ARG A 27 3.22 -4.27 7.86
CA ARG A 27 2.10 -4.20 8.79
C ARG A 27 0.88 -4.88 8.19
N TYR A 28 -0.05 -5.28 9.05
CA TYR A 28 -1.25 -5.99 8.64
C TYR A 28 -2.50 -5.20 8.97
N THR A 29 -3.38 -5.00 8.00
CA THR A 29 -4.68 -4.33 8.17
C THR A 29 -5.75 -5.04 7.34
N LYS A 30 -7.01 -4.90 7.74
CA LYS A 30 -8.19 -5.39 6.98
C LYS A 30 -9.08 -4.26 6.48
N VAL A 31 -8.71 -3.00 6.72
CA VAL A 31 -9.57 -1.85 6.47
C VAL A 31 -9.68 -1.51 4.99
N PHE A 32 -8.60 -1.68 4.24
CA PHE A 32 -8.56 -1.34 2.83
C PHE A 32 -8.85 -2.57 1.96
N HIS A 33 -9.90 -2.50 1.16
CA HIS A 33 -10.17 -3.47 0.09
C HIS A 33 -9.29 -3.17 -1.13
N ASP A 34 -9.27 -1.90 -1.54
CA ASP A 34 -8.51 -1.43 -2.69
C ASP A 34 -7.04 -1.19 -2.33
N ARG A 35 -6.22 -0.97 -3.36
CA ARG A 35 -4.78 -0.73 -3.22
C ARG A 35 -4.50 0.76 -3.41
N PHE A 36 -3.76 1.31 -2.46
CA PHE A 36 -3.33 2.70 -2.51
C PHE A 36 -1.80 2.77 -2.44
N LEU A 37 -1.23 3.66 -3.25
CA LEU A 37 0.17 4.08 -3.12
C LEU A 37 0.17 5.48 -2.53
N ILE A 38 0.77 5.63 -1.35
CA ILE A 38 0.85 6.90 -0.63
C ILE A 38 2.30 7.35 -0.66
N LEU A 39 2.56 8.53 -1.25
CA LEU A 39 3.89 9.14 -1.31
C LEU A 39 3.94 10.34 -0.36
N ASP A 40 5.00 10.40 0.44
CA ASP A 40 5.30 11.50 1.37
C ASP A 40 4.14 11.85 2.32
N LYS A 41 3.30 10.85 2.65
CA LYS A 41 2.07 11.01 3.44
C LYS A 41 1.13 12.11 2.90
N LYS A 42 1.18 12.36 1.59
CA LYS A 42 0.46 13.47 0.95
C LYS A 42 -0.26 13.03 -0.32
N ASN A 43 0.48 12.47 -1.28
CA ASN A 43 -0.10 12.12 -2.58
C ASN A 43 -0.61 10.68 -2.51
N VAL A 44 -1.91 10.49 -2.80
CA VAL A 44 -2.55 9.17 -2.76
C VAL A 44 -2.96 8.76 -4.16
N TYR A 45 -2.42 7.64 -4.63
CA TYR A 45 -2.77 7.03 -5.90
C TYR A 45 -3.63 5.80 -5.65
N HIS A 46 -4.74 5.69 -6.38
CA HIS A 46 -5.54 4.47 -6.43
C HIS A 46 -5.00 3.53 -7.51
N ILE A 47 -4.88 2.24 -7.18
CA ILE A 47 -4.43 1.19 -8.10
C ILE A 47 -5.55 0.17 -8.30
N GLY A 48 -6.20 0.28 -9.47
CA GLY A 48 -7.43 -0.46 -9.80
C GLY A 48 -7.24 -1.97 -10.01
N ALA A 49 -6.01 -2.47 -10.20
CA ALA A 49 -5.73 -3.90 -10.37
C ALA A 49 -4.49 -4.37 -9.59
N SER A 50 -4.25 -5.68 -9.60
CA SER A 50 -3.14 -6.27 -8.86
C SER A 50 -1.81 -5.86 -9.51
N LEU A 51 -0.83 -5.43 -8.70
CA LEU A 51 0.50 -5.06 -9.19
C LEU A 51 1.24 -6.22 -9.86
N LYS A 52 0.87 -7.48 -9.59
CA LYS A 52 1.44 -8.66 -10.28
C LYS A 52 1.18 -8.64 -11.80
N ASP A 53 0.13 -7.92 -12.20
CA ASP A 53 -0.28 -7.77 -13.59
C ASP A 53 0.37 -6.53 -14.24
N ALA A 54 1.19 -5.76 -13.51
CA ALA A 54 1.90 -4.59 -14.05
C ALA A 54 2.83 -5.02 -15.19
N GLY A 55 2.65 -4.43 -16.37
CA GLY A 55 3.37 -4.80 -17.58
C GLY A 55 2.88 -6.09 -18.26
N LYS A 56 1.91 -6.82 -17.67
CA LYS A 56 1.28 -8.01 -18.28
C LYS A 56 -0.15 -7.72 -18.76
N LYS A 57 -0.89 -6.88 -18.03
CA LYS A 57 -2.26 -6.47 -18.36
C LYS A 57 -2.40 -4.96 -18.15
N CYS A 58 -3.29 -4.34 -18.91
CA CYS A 58 -3.61 -2.93 -18.77
C CYS A 58 -4.44 -2.71 -17.50
N PHE A 59 -4.04 -1.75 -16.66
CA PHE A 59 -4.86 -1.21 -15.57
C PHE A 59 -4.49 0.25 -15.29
N GLY A 60 -5.45 0.97 -14.70
CA GLY A 60 -5.28 2.37 -14.33
C GLY A 60 -4.60 2.55 -12.98
N ILE A 61 -3.72 3.55 -12.93
CA ILE A 61 -3.25 4.18 -11.70
C ILE A 61 -3.71 5.64 -11.78
N SER A 62 -4.39 6.12 -10.75
CA SER A 62 -4.99 7.46 -10.76
C SER A 62 -4.64 8.21 -9.48
N LEU A 63 -4.16 9.45 -9.63
CA LEU A 63 -3.98 10.36 -8.50
C LEU A 63 -5.35 10.79 -7.99
N ILE A 64 -5.55 10.75 -6.68
CA ILE A 64 -6.75 11.26 -6.02
C ILE A 64 -6.52 12.74 -5.72
N GLU A 65 -7.22 13.62 -6.42
CA GLU A 65 -7.14 15.08 -6.26
C GLU A 65 -8.05 15.60 -5.13
N ASP A 66 -9.07 14.81 -4.75
CA ASP A 66 -9.99 15.21 -3.68
C ASP A 66 -9.28 15.16 -2.32
N ALA A 67 -9.06 16.33 -1.73
CA ALA A 67 -8.37 16.48 -0.46
C ALA A 67 -9.13 15.83 0.72
N GLY A 68 -10.46 15.76 0.65
CA GLY A 68 -11.27 15.08 1.66
C GLY A 68 -11.02 13.58 1.65
N ILE A 69 -11.07 12.96 0.46
CA ILE A 69 -10.78 11.53 0.29
C ILE A 69 -9.34 11.20 0.72
N VAL A 70 -8.37 12.03 0.32
CA VAL A 70 -6.97 11.87 0.75
C VAL A 70 -6.85 11.90 2.27
N ARG A 71 -7.49 12.87 2.92
CA ARG A 71 -7.47 13.00 4.38
C ARG A 71 -8.09 11.79 5.06
N ASP A 72 -9.23 11.31 4.58
CA ASP A 72 -9.93 10.17 5.15
C ASP A 72 -9.09 8.89 5.06
N ILE A 73 -8.42 8.66 3.92
CA ILE A 73 -7.52 7.50 3.74
C ILE A 73 -6.34 7.57 4.72
N LEU A 74 -5.71 8.75 4.84
CA LEU A 74 -4.57 8.96 5.74
C LEU A 74 -4.98 8.78 7.21
N GLN A 75 -6.10 9.39 7.62
CA GLN A 75 -6.61 9.24 8.98
C GLN A 75 -6.93 7.79 9.31
N ARG A 76 -7.53 7.05 8.37
CA ARG A 76 -7.84 5.64 8.58
C ARG A 76 -6.58 4.78 8.72
N LEU A 77 -5.50 5.15 8.05
CA LEU A 77 -4.20 4.52 8.20
C LEU A 77 -3.58 4.78 9.58
N GLU A 78 -3.70 6.01 10.09
CA GLU A 78 -3.17 6.42 11.40
C GLU A 78 -3.87 5.69 12.56
N ILE A 79 -5.20 5.58 12.52
CA ILE A 79 -5.97 4.86 13.55
C ILE A 79 -5.51 3.40 13.67
N GLU A 80 -5.21 2.74 12.54
CA GLU A 80 -4.71 1.36 12.52
C GLU A 80 -3.25 1.21 12.98
N THR A 81 -2.50 2.31 13.10
CA THR A 81 -1.13 2.27 13.64
C THR A 81 -1.05 2.43 15.15
N GLU A 82 -2.11 2.96 15.76
CA GLU A 82 -2.20 3.22 17.20
C GLU A 82 -2.78 2.03 17.99
N GLU A 83 -3.44 1.09 17.30
CA GLU A 83 -3.85 -0.23 17.82
C GLU A 83 -2.78 -1.31 17.64
#